data_AF-A0A7C7SP45-F1
#
_entry.id   AF-A0A7C7SP45-F1
#
_cell.length_a   1.000
_cell.length_b   1.000
_cell.length_c   1.000
_cell.angle_alpha   90.00
_cell.angle_beta   90.00
_cell.angle_gamma   90.00
#
_symmetry.space_group_name_H-M   'P 1'
#
loop_
_entity.id
_entity.type
_entity.pdbx_description
1 polymer ?
#
loop_
_entity_poly.entity_id
_entity_poly.type
_entity_poly.pdbx_seq_one_letter_code
_entity_poly.pdbx_strand_id
1 'polypeptide(L)'
;MRQRTCVSAAMFTILVRLGVTLLMIGVTVADRAQGAEPNAVRQLPDGHIQPMARVDASGTVHLIYFTGDPVAGDVYYVRRTVDAVDFSIPLRVNS
;
A
#
# COMPACT_ATOMS: atom_id res chain seq x y z
N MET A 1 -38.23 13.40 43.35
CA MET A 1 -38.06 12.07 42.69
C MET A 1 -37.95 12.16 41.15
N ARG A 2 -37.62 13.31 40.54
CA ARG A 2 -37.61 13.51 39.07
C ARG A 2 -36.22 13.59 38.40
N GLN A 3 -35.13 13.59 39.17
CA GLN A 3 -33.78 13.90 38.69
C GLN A 3 -32.96 12.67 38.23
N ARG A 4 -33.27 11.48 38.75
CA ARG A 4 -32.52 10.24 38.48
C ARG A 4 -32.75 9.66 37.07
N THR A 5 -33.92 9.90 36.50
CA THR A 5 -34.31 9.39 35.17
C THR A 5 -33.68 10.20 34.03
N CYS A 6 -33.47 11.50 34.22
CA CYS A 6 -32.89 12.39 33.20
C CYS A 6 -31.39 12.15 33.00
N VAL A 7 -30.65 11.86 34.08
CA VAL A 7 -29.21 11.54 34.03
C VAL A 7 -28.96 10.17 33.38
N SER A 8 -29.84 9.19 33.61
CA SER A 8 -29.74 7.84 33.03
C SER A 8 -29.91 7.85 31.49
N ALA A 9 -30.88 8.62 30.99
CA ALA A 9 -31.09 8.77 29.54
C ALA A 9 -29.94 9.53 28.86
N ALA A 10 -29.38 10.56 29.51
CA ALA A 10 -28.23 11.29 28.99
C ALA A 10 -26.96 10.42 28.93
N MET A 11 -26.71 9.61 29.98
CA MET A 11 -25.56 8.70 30.03
C MET A 11 -25.66 7.58 29.00
N PHE A 12 -26.86 7.02 28.79
CA PHE A 12 -27.09 6.02 27.74
C PHE A 12 -26.83 6.59 26.33
N THR A 13 -27.27 7.84 26.10
CA THR A 13 -27.03 8.52 24.82
C THR A 13 -25.54 8.79 24.57
N ILE A 14 -24.78 9.17 25.61
CA ILE A 14 -23.33 9.40 25.52
C ILE A 14 -22.60 8.10 25.21
N LEU A 15 -22.94 7.00 25.89
CA LEU A 15 -22.30 5.69 25.68
C LEU A 15 -22.57 5.15 24.26
N VAL A 16 -23.79 5.29 23.76
CA VAL A 16 -24.13 4.90 22.38
C VAL A 16 -23.37 5.74 21.37
N ARG A 17 -23.29 7.06 21.57
CA ARG A 17 -22.50 7.94 20.69
C ARG A 17 -21.01 7.60 20.71
N LEU A 18 -20.43 7.36 21.90
CA LEU A 18 -19.02 6.98 22.02
C LEU A 18 -18.76 5.65 21.29
N GLY A 19 -19.64 4.66 21.46
CA GLY A 19 -19.55 3.38 20.78
C GLY A 19 -19.62 3.52 19.26
N VAL A 20 -20.54 4.34 18.74
CA VAL A 20 -20.65 4.63 17.31
C VAL A 20 -19.42 5.39 16.80
N THR A 21 -18.89 6.36 17.55
CA THR A 21 -17.68 7.09 17.15
C THR A 21 -16.46 6.17 17.11
N LEU A 22 -16.27 5.30 18.10
CA LEU A 22 -15.22 4.28 18.12
C LEU A 22 -15.35 3.28 16.95
N LEU A 23 -16.58 2.86 16.64
CA LEU A 23 -16.86 2.00 15.49
C LEU A 23 -16.47 2.67 14.17
N MET A 24 -16.84 3.94 13.98
CA MET A 24 -16.51 4.69 12.77
C MET A 24 -15.00 4.92 12.60
N ILE A 25 -14.26 5.12 13.70
CA ILE A 25 -12.79 5.20 13.66
C ILE A 25 -12.20 3.85 13.22
N GLY A 26 -12.71 2.73 13.74
CA GLY A 26 -12.27 1.39 13.35
C GLY A 26 -12.45 1.10 11.86
N VAL A 27 -13.56 1.56 11.27
CA VAL A 27 -13.85 1.38 9.82
C VAL A 27 -12.83 2.11 8.94
N THR A 28 -12.35 3.30 9.34
CA THR A 28 -11.37 4.05 8.52
C THR A 28 -9.97 3.42 8.46
N VAL A 29 -9.64 2.48 9.35
CA VAL A 29 -8.33 1.80 9.35
C VAL A 29 -8.33 0.58 8.43
N ALA A 30 -9.51 -0.02 8.18
CA ALA A 30 -9.64 -1.26 7.41
C ALA A 30 -9.53 -1.07 5.88
N ASP A 31 -9.65 0.15 5.38
CA ASP A 31 -9.76 0.44 3.94
C ASP A 31 -8.41 0.52 3.20
N ARG A 32 -7.29 0.24 3.89
CA ARG A 32 -5.95 0.35 3.29
C ARG A 32 -5.56 -0.80 2.35
N ALA A 33 -6.43 -1.79 2.16
CA ALA A 33 -6.18 -2.94 1.31
C ALA A 33 -6.95 -2.91 -0.03
N GLN A 34 -7.87 -1.96 -0.22
CA GLN A 34 -8.82 -1.95 -1.34
C GLN A 34 -8.25 -1.20 -2.56
N GLY A 35 -7.20 -1.71 -3.19
CA GLY A 35 -6.65 -1.04 -4.38
C GLY A 35 -5.61 -1.78 -5.21
N ALA A 36 -5.18 -2.97 -4.81
CA ALA A 36 -4.28 -3.77 -5.62
C ALA A 36 -5.10 -4.70 -6.53
N GLU A 37 -5.36 -4.27 -7.77
CA GLU A 37 -5.67 -5.21 -8.85
C GLU A 37 -4.52 -6.23 -8.89
N PRO A 38 -4.76 -7.53 -8.57
CA PRO A 38 -3.69 -8.49 -8.31
C PRO A 38 -2.74 -8.72 -9.50
N ASN A 39 -3.12 -8.25 -10.69
CA ASN A 39 -2.44 -8.51 -11.96
C ASN A 39 -2.18 -7.22 -12.77
N ALA A 40 -1.84 -6.09 -12.12
CA ALA A 40 -1.41 -4.90 -12.84
C ALA A 40 -0.11 -5.18 -13.62
N VAL A 41 -0.23 -5.39 -14.93
CA VAL A 41 0.91 -5.56 -15.85
C VAL A 41 1.43 -4.18 -16.23
N ARG A 42 2.73 -3.95 -16.05
CA ARG A 42 3.40 -2.71 -16.47
C ARG A 42 4.50 -3.03 -17.46
N GLN A 43 4.44 -2.40 -18.62
CA GLN A 43 5.47 -2.51 -19.64
C GLN A 43 6.74 -1.81 -19.15
N LEU A 44 7.88 -2.48 -19.32
CA LEU A 44 9.19 -1.87 -19.17
C LEU A 44 9.60 -1.26 -20.53
N PRO A 45 10.45 -0.22 -20.56
CA PRO A 45 10.97 0.31 -21.81
C PRO A 45 11.58 -0.77 -22.74
N ASP A 46 11.72 -0.47 -24.02
CA ASP A 46 12.23 -1.44 -24.99
C ASP A 46 13.69 -1.84 -24.68
N GLY A 47 14.02 -3.13 -24.89
CA GLY A 47 15.39 -3.65 -24.67
C GLY A 47 15.65 -4.23 -23.28
N HIS A 48 14.61 -4.42 -22.46
CA HIS A 48 14.71 -5.14 -21.19
C HIS A 48 14.34 -6.61 -21.37
N ILE A 49 15.14 -7.50 -20.78
CA ILE A 49 14.89 -8.94 -20.79
C ILE A 49 14.85 -9.49 -19.36
N GLN A 50 14.03 -10.53 -19.17
CA GLN A 50 13.90 -11.30 -17.93
C GLN A 50 13.60 -10.46 -16.67
N PRO A 51 12.49 -9.70 -16.62
CA PRO A 51 12.12 -8.96 -15.41
C PRO A 51 11.77 -9.92 -14.26
N MET A 52 12.34 -9.65 -13.08
CA MET A 52 11.94 -10.31 -11.83
C MET A 52 11.40 -9.29 -10.83
N ALA A 53 10.13 -9.43 -10.48
CA ALA A 53 9.46 -8.59 -9.48
C ALA A 53 9.19 -9.36 -8.16
N ARG A 54 9.28 -8.65 -7.03
CA ARG A 54 8.86 -9.11 -5.70
C ARG A 54 8.18 -7.96 -4.95
N VAL A 55 7.24 -8.30 -4.07
CA VAL A 55 6.56 -7.33 -3.19
C VAL A 55 6.97 -7.64 -1.76
N ASP A 56 7.39 -6.62 -1.01
CA ASP A 56 7.73 -6.77 0.41
C ASP A 56 6.50 -6.58 1.34
N ALA A 57 6.71 -6.73 2.65
CA ALA A 57 5.64 -6.59 3.64
C ALA A 57 5.03 -5.17 3.72
N SER A 58 5.71 -4.16 3.19
CA SER A 58 5.22 -2.78 3.12
C SER A 58 4.40 -2.50 1.85
N GLY A 59 4.27 -3.48 0.95
CA GLY A 59 3.66 -3.30 -0.36
C GLY A 59 4.58 -2.65 -1.39
N THR A 60 5.88 -2.51 -1.10
CA THR A 60 6.85 -1.98 -2.05
C THR A 60 7.17 -3.03 -3.11
N VAL A 61 7.08 -2.63 -4.38
CA VAL A 61 7.49 -3.45 -5.52
C VAL A 61 8.99 -3.28 -5.73
N HIS A 62 9.73 -4.37 -5.69
CA HIS A 62 11.14 -4.49 -6.05
C HIS A 62 11.23 -5.13 -7.42
N LEU A 63 11.87 -4.46 -8.37
CA LEU A 63 12.07 -4.98 -9.72
C LEU A 63 13.56 -5.01 -10.06
N ILE A 64 14.03 -6.16 -10.53
CA ILE A 64 15.33 -6.33 -11.15
C ILE A 64 15.12 -6.67 -12.63
N TYR A 65 15.90 -6.05 -13.50
CA TYR A 65 15.86 -6.31 -14.94
C TYR A 65 17.26 -6.22 -15.56
N PHE A 66 17.44 -6.93 -16.67
CA PHE A 66 18.66 -6.86 -17.47
C PHE A 66 18.43 -5.98 -18.71
N THR A 67 19.45 -5.26 -19.13
CA THR A 67 19.44 -4.44 -20.35
C THR A 67 20.80 -4.45 -21.05
N GLY A 68 20.83 -4.24 -22.37
CA GLY A 68 22.05 -4.25 -23.17
C GLY A 68 22.33 -5.60 -23.84
N ASP A 69 23.57 -5.79 -24.27
CA ASP A 69 24.02 -7.01 -24.96
C ASP A 69 23.88 -8.23 -24.04
N PRO A 70 23.23 -9.34 -24.43
CA PRO A 70 23.10 -10.53 -23.59
C PRO A 70 24.43 -11.09 -23.03
N VAL A 71 25.57 -10.82 -23.67
CA VAL A 71 26.91 -11.27 -23.24
C VAL A 71 27.61 -10.25 -22.35
N ALA A 72 27.25 -8.96 -22.42
CA ALA A 72 27.96 -7.86 -21.75
C ALA A 72 27.04 -6.79 -21.14
N GLY A 73 25.78 -7.13 -20.89
CA GLY A 73 24.77 -6.18 -20.44
C GLY A 73 24.80 -5.95 -18.94
N ASP A 74 23.89 -5.09 -18.51
CA ASP A 74 23.83 -4.56 -17.17
C ASP A 74 22.55 -4.97 -16.46
N VAL A 75 22.68 -5.18 -15.15
CA VAL A 75 21.56 -5.47 -14.26
C VAL A 75 21.19 -4.20 -13.52
N TYR A 76 19.91 -3.86 -13.54
CA TYR A 76 19.36 -2.68 -12.87
C TYR A 76 18.31 -3.06 -11.84
N TYR A 77 18.23 -2.23 -10.80
CA TYR A 77 17.23 -2.28 -9.75
C TYR A 77 16.41 -1.00 -9.72
N VAL A 78 15.10 -1.14 -9.59
CA VAL A 78 14.16 -0.05 -9.28
C VAL A 78 13.14 -0.49 -8.23
N ARG A 79 12.57 0.47 -7.50
CA ARG A 79 11.48 0.23 -6.54
C ARG A 79 10.33 1.20 -6.69
N ARG A 80 9.14 0.77 -6.29
CA ARG A 80 7.93 1.61 -6.20
C ARG A 80 7.23 1.32 -4.89
N THR A 81 7.09 2.34 -4.03
CA THR A 81 6.31 2.23 -2.79
C THR A 81 4.82 2.22 -3.11
N VAL A 82 3.99 1.82 -2.15
CA VAL A 82 2.52 1.73 -2.32
C VAL A 82 1.91 3.05 -2.80
N ASP A 83 2.41 4.18 -2.29
CA ASP A 83 1.90 5.53 -2.60
C ASP A 83 2.58 6.19 -3.82
N ALA A 84 3.62 5.57 -4.40
CA ALA A 84 4.33 6.13 -5.53
C ALA A 84 3.62 5.82 -6.85
N VAL A 85 3.56 6.76 -7.79
CA VAL A 85 3.06 6.49 -9.15
C VAL A 85 4.14 5.75 -9.97
N ASP A 86 5.37 6.25 -9.89
CA ASP A 86 6.49 5.81 -10.71
C ASP A 86 7.51 4.96 -9.93
N PHE A 87 8.36 4.28 -10.70
CA PHE A 87 9.55 3.61 -10.15
C PHE A 87 10.61 4.64 -9.79
N SER A 88 11.49 4.29 -8.85
CA SER A 88 12.69 5.05 -8.53
C SER A 88 13.62 5.19 -9.74
N ILE A 89 14.60 6.10 -9.63
CA ILE A 89 15.73 6.16 -10.55
C ILE A 89 16.43 4.78 -10.59
N PRO A 90 16.78 4.25 -11.78
CA PRO A 90 17.48 2.98 -11.91
C PRO A 90 18.86 2.97 -11.25
N LEU A 91 19.16 1.90 -10.52
CA LEU A 91 20.47 1.62 -9.94
C LEU A 91 21.11 0.43 -10.65
N ARG A 92 22.27 0.62 -11.28
CA ARG A 92 23.10 -0.49 -11.80
C ARG A 92 23.67 -1.29 -10.62
N VAL A 93 23.50 -2.61 -10.63
CA VAL A 93 23.91 -3.49 -9.51
C VAL A 93 25.07 -4.43 -9.82
N ASN A 94 25.45 -4.58 -11.10
CA ASN A 94 26.67 -5.29 -11.50
C ASN A 94 27.83 -4.30 -11.73
N SER A 95 29.07 -4.81 -11.73
CA SER A 95 30.32 -4.07 -11.96
C SER A 95 30.97 -4.50 -13.25
#